data_AF-B1XKD3-F1
#
_entry.id   AF-B1XKD3-F1
#
_cell.length_a   1.000
_cell.length_b   1.000
_cell.length_c   1.000
_cell.angle_alpha   90.00
_cell.angle_beta   90.00
_cell.angle_gamma   90.00
#
_symmetry.space_group_name_H-M   'P 1'
#
loop_
_entity.id
_entity.type
_entity.pdbx_description
1 polymer ?
#
loop_
_entity_poly.entity_id
_entity_poly.type
_entity_poly.pdbx_seq_one_letter_code
_entity_poly.pdbx_strand_id
1 'polypeptide(L)'
;MSHFSTLRTKITDAAVLKTSLQDLGISVNTDAAVRGYNGQQIQADIVATLEGDYDLGWTRNADGSFDLIADLWGVAKKHNQTELINSINQKYAINKTLAEVKQRGLNNANVKLVLQK
;
A
#
# COMPACT_ATOMS: atom_id res chain seq x y z
N MET A 1 18.37 -6.26 -16.77
CA MET A 1 17.32 -7.03 -16.09
C MET A 1 16.53 -6.08 -15.22
N SER A 2 15.20 -6.23 -15.18
CA SER A 2 14.34 -5.42 -14.30
C SER A 2 14.43 -5.98 -12.87
N HIS A 3 14.63 -5.11 -11.88
CA HIS A 3 14.63 -5.48 -10.45
C HIS A 3 13.24 -5.43 -9.81
N PHE A 4 12.22 -5.07 -10.60
CA PHE A 4 10.86 -5.04 -10.11
C PHE A 4 10.40 -6.43 -9.67
N SER A 5 9.86 -6.47 -8.47
CA SER A 5 9.21 -7.63 -7.88
C SER A 5 7.72 -7.36 -7.80
N THR A 6 6.93 -8.38 -8.07
CA THR A 6 5.47 -8.36 -7.91
C THR A 6 5.08 -9.27 -6.75
N LEU A 7 4.36 -8.73 -5.78
CA LEU A 7 3.89 -9.42 -4.59
C LEU A 7 2.37 -9.39 -4.54
N ARG A 8 1.74 -10.56 -4.50
CA ARG A 8 0.29 -10.67 -4.30
C ARG A 8 -0.09 -10.15 -2.91
N THR A 9 -1.04 -9.22 -2.84
CA THR A 9 -1.52 -8.68 -1.56
C THR A 9 -2.96 -9.11 -1.28
N LYS A 10 -3.43 -8.85 -0.05
CA LYS A 10 -4.85 -9.00 0.34
C LYS A 10 -5.63 -7.68 0.22
N ILE A 11 -5.03 -6.66 -0.39
CA ILE A 11 -5.66 -5.36 -0.58
C ILE A 11 -6.66 -5.47 -1.73
N THR A 12 -7.87 -4.96 -1.52
CA THR A 12 -8.98 -5.01 -2.47
C THR A 12 -9.68 -3.66 -2.62
N ASP A 13 -9.46 -2.75 -1.67
CA ASP A 13 -10.14 -1.46 -1.59
C ASP A 13 -9.17 -0.31 -1.83
N ALA A 14 -9.29 0.29 -3.01
CA ALA A 14 -8.45 1.41 -3.42
C ALA A 14 -8.60 2.64 -2.51
N ALA A 15 -9.82 2.95 -2.05
CA ALA A 15 -10.04 4.12 -1.22
C ALA A 15 -9.37 3.95 0.14
N VAL A 16 -9.56 2.78 0.76
CA VAL A 16 -8.91 2.45 2.04
C VAL A 16 -7.39 2.43 1.89
N LEU A 17 -6.84 1.88 0.81
CA LEU A 17 -5.40 1.91 0.56
C LEU A 17 -4.86 3.34 0.51
N LYS A 18 -5.47 4.21 -0.30
CA LYS A 18 -5.05 5.61 -0.43
C LYS A 18 -5.07 6.34 0.92
N THR A 19 -6.15 6.21 1.69
CA THR A 19 -6.25 6.81 3.03
C THR A 19 -5.20 6.24 3.98
N SER A 20 -4.93 4.93 3.91
CA SER A 20 -3.94 4.29 4.79
C SER A 20 -2.52 4.76 4.51
N LEU A 21 -2.16 4.98 3.24
CA LEU A 21 -0.88 5.55 2.86
C LEU A 21 -0.76 7.01 3.32
N GLN A 22 -1.81 7.82 3.12
CA GLN A 22 -1.85 9.21 3.55
C GLN A 22 -1.74 9.36 5.08
N ASP A 23 -2.41 8.49 5.83
CA ASP A 23 -2.33 8.45 7.29
C ASP A 23 -0.92 8.09 7.81
N LEU A 24 -0.12 7.39 7.00
CA LEU A 24 1.29 7.12 7.27
C LEU A 24 2.23 8.25 6.81
N GLY A 25 1.67 9.36 6.31
CA GLY A 25 2.41 10.49 5.78
C GLY A 25 3.00 10.26 4.39
N ILE A 26 2.56 9.21 3.69
CA ILE A 26 3.08 8.85 2.37
C ILE A 26 2.25 9.55 1.28
N SER A 27 2.93 10.18 0.34
CA SER A 27 2.29 10.83 -0.81
C SER A 27 1.74 9.78 -1.77
N VAL A 28 0.53 10.01 -2.28
CA VAL A 28 -0.17 9.04 -3.13
C VAL A 28 -0.55 9.69 -4.46
N ASN A 29 -0.17 9.02 -5.55
CA ASN A 29 -0.57 9.33 -6.92
C ASN A 29 -1.41 8.19 -7.48
N THR A 30 -2.29 8.50 -8.45
CA THR A 30 -3.11 7.49 -9.14
C THR A 30 -2.76 7.47 -10.62
N ASP A 31 -2.85 6.30 -11.25
CA ASP A 31 -2.53 6.08 -12.66
C ASP A 31 -1.15 6.66 -13.03
N ALA A 32 -0.15 6.28 -12.25
CA ALA A 32 1.17 6.89 -12.26
C ALA A 32 2.28 5.84 -12.40
N ALA A 33 3.48 6.33 -12.75
CA ALA A 33 4.67 5.52 -12.88
C ALA A 33 5.37 5.28 -11.53
N VAL A 34 5.59 4.02 -11.20
CA VAL A 34 6.42 3.56 -10.08
C VAL A 34 7.89 3.69 -10.50
N ARG A 35 8.69 4.46 -9.77
CA ARG A 35 10.11 4.63 -10.03
C ARG A 35 10.93 3.43 -9.50
N GLY A 36 11.88 2.97 -10.31
CA GLY A 36 12.78 1.83 -10.03
C GLY A 36 14.21 2.07 -10.51
N TYR A 37 15.05 1.01 -10.44
CA TYR A 37 16.48 1.11 -10.77
C TYR A 37 16.74 1.67 -12.17
N ASN A 38 17.78 2.51 -12.28
CA ASN A 38 18.25 3.09 -13.54
C ASN A 38 17.17 3.81 -14.35
N GLY A 39 16.25 4.51 -13.67
CA GLY A 39 15.17 5.26 -14.30
C GLY A 39 14.06 4.38 -14.89
N GLN A 40 14.04 3.09 -14.58
CA GLN A 40 12.94 2.22 -14.97
C GLN A 40 11.65 2.67 -14.30
N GLN A 41 10.56 2.59 -15.06
CA GLN A 41 9.24 2.99 -14.62
C GLN A 41 8.21 1.95 -15.03
N ILE A 42 7.30 1.62 -14.11
CA ILE A 42 6.17 0.71 -14.36
C ILE A 42 4.89 1.43 -13.99
N GLN A 43 3.88 1.40 -14.86
CA GLN A 43 2.58 1.97 -14.56
C GLN A 43 1.83 1.17 -13.50
N ALA A 44 1.16 1.85 -12.58
CA ALA A 44 0.31 1.26 -11.56
C ALA A 44 -0.90 2.15 -11.26
N ASP A 45 -2.01 1.54 -10.85
CA ASP A 45 -3.25 2.26 -10.52
C ASP A 45 -3.06 3.20 -9.32
N ILE A 46 -2.24 2.81 -8.34
CA ILE A 46 -1.93 3.59 -7.15
C ILE A 46 -0.42 3.55 -6.93
N VAL A 47 0.20 4.71 -6.74
CA VAL A 47 1.64 4.84 -6.46
C VAL A 47 1.84 5.59 -5.15
N ALA A 48 2.54 4.95 -4.21
CA ALA A 48 3.07 5.57 -3.03
C ALA A 48 4.46 6.13 -3.34
N THR A 49 4.58 7.45 -3.37
CA THR A 49 5.85 8.13 -3.59
C THR A 49 6.63 8.18 -2.30
N LEU A 50 7.77 7.49 -2.27
CA LEU A 50 8.66 7.48 -1.11
C LEU A 50 9.77 8.51 -1.27
N GLU A 51 10.45 8.81 -0.17
CA GLU A 51 11.68 9.60 -0.22
C GLU A 51 12.77 8.84 -1.00
N GLY A 52 13.37 9.52 -1.98
CA GLY A 52 14.36 8.96 -2.88
C GLY A 52 13.80 8.69 -4.28
N ASP A 53 14.38 7.69 -4.94
CA ASP A 53 14.16 7.40 -6.37
C ASP A 53 13.37 6.11 -6.60
N TYR A 54 12.78 5.55 -5.54
CA TYR A 54 12.08 4.27 -5.57
C TYR A 54 10.71 4.41 -4.93
N ASP A 55 9.69 3.86 -5.59
CA ASP A 55 8.29 3.94 -5.14
C ASP A 55 7.68 2.56 -4.96
N LEU A 56 6.49 2.53 -4.35
CA LEU A 56 5.64 1.33 -4.30
C LEU A 56 4.41 1.55 -5.18
N GLY A 57 4.10 0.61 -6.05
CA GLY A 57 2.88 0.63 -6.86
C GLY A 57 1.93 -0.49 -6.52
N TRP A 58 0.63 -0.27 -6.73
CA TRP A 58 -0.40 -1.29 -6.67
C TRP A 58 -1.14 -1.33 -7.99
N THR A 59 -1.17 -2.51 -8.61
CA THR A 59 -1.94 -2.76 -9.84
C THR A 59 -3.14 -3.63 -9.53
N ARG A 60 -4.31 -3.23 -10.02
CA ARG A 60 -5.56 -3.97 -9.83
C ARG A 60 -5.56 -5.22 -10.70
N ASN A 61 -5.82 -6.35 -10.07
CA ASN A 61 -6.05 -7.63 -10.70
C ASN A 61 -7.50 -7.78 -11.16
N ALA A 62 -7.75 -8.71 -12.10
CA ALA A 62 -9.09 -9.02 -12.59
C ALA A 62 -10.05 -9.53 -11.50
N ASP A 63 -9.52 -10.11 -10.42
CA ASP A 63 -10.28 -10.56 -9.24
C ASP A 63 -10.62 -9.44 -8.25
N GLY A 64 -10.21 -8.20 -8.54
CA GLY A 64 -10.41 -7.02 -7.71
C GLY A 64 -9.38 -6.84 -6.59
N SER A 65 -8.44 -7.78 -6.41
CA SER A 65 -7.29 -7.60 -5.52
C SER A 65 -6.22 -6.70 -6.15
N PHE A 66 -5.24 -6.28 -5.37
CA PHE A 66 -4.09 -5.51 -5.83
C PHE A 66 -2.79 -6.27 -5.67
N ASP A 67 -1.95 -6.26 -6.70
CA ASP A 67 -0.56 -6.70 -6.63
C ASP A 67 0.35 -5.52 -6.33
N LEU A 68 1.24 -5.66 -5.36
CA LEU A 68 2.29 -4.70 -5.04
C LEU A 68 3.44 -4.89 -6.03
N ILE A 69 3.80 -3.85 -6.76
CA ILE A 69 4.90 -3.83 -7.73
C ILE A 69 5.91 -2.78 -7.28
N ALA A 70 7.15 -3.20 -7.05
CA ALA A 70 8.22 -2.30 -6.63
C ALA A 70 9.61 -2.88 -6.88
N ASP A 71 10.60 -2.00 -7.00
CA ASP A 71 12.01 -2.39 -6.88
C ASP A 71 12.38 -2.45 -5.39
N LEU A 72 12.17 -3.62 -4.79
CA LEU A 72 12.32 -3.84 -3.35
C LEU A 72 13.77 -3.65 -2.88
N TRP A 73 14.74 -4.00 -3.72
CA TRP A 73 16.16 -3.78 -3.41
C TRP A 73 16.50 -2.28 -3.37
N GLY A 74 15.95 -1.51 -4.31
CA GLY A 74 16.07 -0.06 -4.34
C GLY A 74 15.42 0.61 -3.14
N VAL A 75 14.19 0.22 -2.80
CA VAL A 75 13.47 0.70 -1.60
C VAL A 75 14.28 0.44 -0.33
N ALA A 76 14.89 -0.74 -0.21
CA ALA A 76 15.69 -1.14 0.94
C ALA A 76 16.94 -0.26 1.18
N LYS A 77 17.36 0.57 0.20
CA LYS A 77 18.50 1.48 0.37
C LYS A 77 18.22 2.65 1.31
N LYS A 78 16.96 3.08 1.39
CA LYS A 78 16.54 4.23 2.22
C LYS A 78 15.47 3.90 3.24
N HIS A 79 14.76 2.79 3.04
CA HIS A 79 13.62 2.40 3.87
C HIS A 79 13.82 0.98 4.38
N ASN A 80 13.41 0.71 5.62
CA ASN A 80 13.28 -0.66 6.07
C ASN A 80 12.04 -1.28 5.39
N GLN A 81 12.29 -2.05 4.33
CA GLN A 81 11.25 -2.62 3.48
C GLN A 81 10.20 -3.41 4.29
N THR A 82 10.65 -4.22 5.24
CA THR A 82 9.76 -5.06 6.06
C THR A 82 8.86 -4.20 6.94
N GLU A 83 9.44 -3.23 7.64
CA GLU A 83 8.67 -2.31 8.50
C GLU A 83 7.69 -1.45 7.69
N LEU A 84 8.11 -0.98 6.51
CA LEU A 84 7.27 -0.19 5.62
C LEU A 84 6.06 -0.99 5.14
N ILE A 85 6.28 -2.17 4.59
CA ILE A 85 5.19 -3.04 4.09
C ILE A 85 4.27 -3.46 5.24
N ASN A 86 4.83 -3.80 6.40
CA ASN A 86 4.03 -4.17 7.58
C ASN A 86 3.17 -3.00 8.08
N SER A 87 3.74 -1.78 8.14
CA SER A 87 3.01 -0.59 8.56
C SER A 87 1.84 -0.28 7.61
N ILE A 88 2.06 -0.38 6.29
CA ILE A 88 1.02 -0.19 5.28
C ILE A 88 -0.09 -1.24 5.45
N ASN A 89 0.27 -2.52 5.57
CA ASN A 89 -0.69 -3.61 5.72
C ASN A 89 -1.51 -3.49 7.01
N GLN A 90 -0.86 -3.16 8.13
CA GLN A 90 -1.52 -2.96 9.42
C GLN A 90 -2.49 -1.79 9.35
N LYS A 91 -2.05 -0.65 8.81
CA LYS A 91 -2.88 0.54 8.69
C LYS A 91 -4.07 0.31 7.76
N TYR A 92 -3.86 -0.39 6.65
CA TYR A 92 -4.92 -0.82 5.75
C TYR A 92 -5.95 -1.72 6.45
N ALA A 93 -5.51 -2.73 7.20
CA ALA A 93 -6.42 -3.63 7.90
C ALA A 93 -7.29 -2.89 8.94
N ILE A 94 -6.69 -1.93 9.66
CA ILE A 94 -7.42 -1.06 10.61
C ILE A 94 -8.46 -0.22 9.85
N ASN A 95 -8.04 0.50 8.81
CA ASN A 95 -8.92 1.39 8.07
C ASN A 95 -10.02 0.62 7.34
N LYS A 96 -9.73 -0.59 6.83
CA LYS A 96 -10.72 -1.46 6.19
C LYS A 96 -11.78 -1.91 7.19
N THR A 97 -11.36 -2.38 8.37
CA THR A 97 -12.27 -2.79 9.44
C THR A 97 -13.16 -1.62 9.86
N LEU A 98 -12.59 -0.43 10.04
CA LEU A 98 -13.36 0.77 10.41
C LEU A 98 -14.36 1.18 9.32
N ALA A 99 -13.98 1.10 8.04
CA ALA A 99 -14.87 1.37 6.92
C ALA A 99 -16.05 0.39 6.89
N GLU A 100 -15.81 -0.90 7.08
CA GLU A 100 -16.84 -1.93 7.12
C GLU A 100 -17.78 -1.77 8.31
N VAL A 101 -17.27 -1.43 9.49
CA VAL A 101 -18.08 -1.17 10.70
C VAL A 101 -19.00 0.04 10.49
N LYS A 102 -18.48 1.13 9.92
CA LYS A 102 -19.28 2.32 9.59
C LYS A 102 -20.37 2.01 8.56
N GLN A 103 -20.05 1.26 7.50
CA GLN A 103 -21.02 0.87 6.47
C GLN A 103 -22.16 0.01 7.03
N ARG A 104 -21.87 -0.86 8.00
CA ARG A 104 -22.86 -1.73 8.64
C ARG A 104 -23.71 -1.02 9.71
N GLY A 105 -23.54 0.29 9.91
CA GLY A 105 -24.37 1.07 10.84
C GLY A 105 -24.14 0.73 12.32
N LEU A 106 -22.99 0.13 12.66
CA LEU A 106 -22.63 -0.24 14.03
C LEU A 106 -22.16 0.99 14.82
N ASN A 107 -23.05 1.97 15.02
CA ASN A 107 -22.76 3.20 15.76
C ASN A 107 -22.50 2.97 17.27
N ASN A 108 -22.77 1.76 17.78
CA ASN A 108 -22.68 1.41 19.21
C ASN A 108 -21.69 0.27 19.54
N ALA A 109 -20.88 -0.20 18.58
CA ALA A 109 -19.92 -1.26 18.84
C ALA A 109 -18.57 -0.70 19.31
N ASN A 110 -18.20 -0.92 20.57
CA ASN A 110 -16.85 -0.64 21.09
C ASN A 110 -15.84 -1.56 20.39
N VAL A 111 -15.24 -1.08 19.30
CA VAL A 111 -14.20 -1.82 18.57
C VAL A 111 -12.88 -1.65 19.32
N LYS A 112 -12.53 -2.64 20.15
CA LYS A 112 -11.23 -2.70 20.82
C LYS A 112 -10.22 -3.38 19.88
N LEU A 113 -9.37 -2.57 19.23
CA LEU A 113 -8.24 -3.06 18.46
C LEU A 113 -7.21 -3.68 19.41
N VAL A 114 -7.12 -5.01 19.43
CA VAL A 114 -6.08 -5.73 20.17
C VAL A 114 -4.96 -6.06 19.17
N LEU A 115 -3.93 -5.23 19.14
CA LEU A 115 -2.68 -5.55 18.45
C LEU A 115 -1.85 -6.42 19.40
N GLN A 116 -1.72 -7.71 19.11
CA GLN A 116 -0.76 -8.58 19.80
C GLN A 116 0.65 -8.22 19.32
N LYS A 117 1.55 -7.93 20.29
CA LYS A 117 2.96 -7.63 20.06
C LYS A 117 3.76 -8.88 19.76
#